data_AF-A0A841YHP2-F1
#
_entry.id   AF-A0A841YHP2-F1
#
_cell.length_a   1.000
_cell.length_b   1.000
_cell.length_c   1.000
_cell.angle_alpha   90.00
_cell.angle_beta   90.00
_cell.angle_gamma   90.00
#
_symmetry.space_group_name_H-M   'P 1'
#
loop_
_entity.id
_entity.type
_entity.pdbx_description
1 polymer ?
#
loop_
_entity_poly.entity_id
_entity_poly.type
_entity_poly.pdbx_seq_one_letter_code
_entity_poly.pdbx_strand_id
1 'polypeptide(L)'
;MHHKKQEEEAFWAKQKSRIELFYHYNYIGINSFTYTKTHKLPTGTYVIEGYVNDNPQLSFNANADPNTNFEGEGGESAELSEMVKPQYAAQTKSVSQILKEKNKSEPSK
;
A
#
# COMPACT_ATOMS: atom_id res chain seq x y z
N MET A 1 -24.11 -17.32 -0.72
CA MET A 1 -23.61 -16.17 0.08
C MET A 1 -22.17 -16.34 0.58
N HIS A 2 -21.61 -17.55 0.67
CA HIS A 2 -20.21 -17.77 1.10
C HIS A 2 -19.14 -17.26 0.12
N HIS A 3 -19.37 -17.32 -1.19
CA HIS A 3 -18.38 -16.89 -2.19
C HIS A 3 -18.03 -15.39 -2.14
N LYS A 4 -19.03 -14.52 -1.98
CA LYS A 4 -18.81 -13.06 -1.99
C LYS A 4 -17.91 -12.58 -0.85
N LYS A 5 -18.06 -13.18 0.34
CA LYS A 5 -17.25 -12.80 1.52
C LYS A 5 -15.79 -13.22 1.36
N GLN A 6 -15.55 -14.40 0.78
CA GLN A 6 -14.19 -14.90 0.51
C GLN A 6 -13.47 -14.07 -0.56
N GLU A 7 -14.17 -13.68 -1.62
CA GLU A 7 -13.62 -12.81 -2.67
C GLU A 7 -13.24 -11.43 -2.14
N GLU A 8 -14.08 -10.86 -1.27
CA GLU A 8 -13.82 -9.58 -0.61
C GLU A 8 -12.62 -9.66 0.35
N GLU A 9 -12.56 -10.69 1.20
CA GLU A 9 -11.41 -10.93 2.09
C GLU A 9 -10.10 -11.10 1.30
N ALA A 10 -10.14 -11.86 0.19
CA ALA A 10 -8.99 -12.03 -0.69
C ALA A 10 -8.57 -10.72 -1.36
N PHE A 11 -9.53 -9.89 -1.78
CA PHE A 11 -9.25 -8.57 -2.33
C PHE A 11 -8.55 -7.68 -1.30
N TRP A 12 -9.07 -7.60 -0.07
CA TRP A 12 -8.47 -6.80 0.99
C TRP A 12 -7.08 -7.27 1.37
N ALA A 13 -6.87 -8.59 1.49
CA ALA A 13 -5.55 -9.17 1.74
C ALA A 13 -4.55 -8.79 0.63
N LYS A 14 -4.98 -8.88 -0.64
CA LYS A 14 -4.16 -8.45 -1.78
C LYS A 14 -3.81 -6.96 -1.71
N GLN A 15 -4.75 -6.08 -1.35
CA GLN A 15 -4.44 -4.65 -1.24
C GLN A 15 -3.46 -4.37 -0.10
N LYS A 16 -3.61 -5.04 1.05
CA LYS A 16 -2.66 -4.91 2.18
C LYS A 16 -1.25 -5.31 1.79
N SER A 17 -1.05 -6.45 1.13
CA SER A 17 0.28 -6.86 0.65
C SER A 17 0.89 -5.87 -0.34
N ARG A 18 0.07 -5.18 -1.15
CA ARG A 18 0.54 -4.15 -2.08
C ARG A 18 0.94 -2.86 -1.38
N ILE A 19 0.20 -2.46 -0.35
CA ILE A 19 0.54 -1.34 0.54
C ILE A 19 1.88 -1.62 1.23
N GLU A 20 2.04 -2.81 1.83
CA GLU A 20 3.29 -3.20 2.49
C GLU A 20 4.48 -3.17 1.52
N LEU A 21 4.30 -3.69 0.31
CA LEU A 21 5.33 -3.65 -0.73
C LEU A 21 5.73 -2.22 -1.10
N PHE A 22 4.76 -1.33 -1.28
CA PHE A 22 5.00 0.08 -1.59
C PHE A 22 5.80 0.77 -0.49
N TYR A 23 5.36 0.66 0.76
CA TYR A 23 6.01 1.33 1.89
C TYR A 23 7.40 0.77 2.17
N HIS A 24 7.59 -0.55 2.20
CA HIS A 24 8.93 -1.14 2.38
C HIS A 24 9.91 -0.75 1.25
N TYR A 25 9.42 -0.63 0.02
CA TYR A 25 10.27 -0.26 -1.11
C TYR A 25 10.60 1.23 -1.10
N ASN A 26 9.62 2.11 -0.85
CA ASN A 26 9.80 3.55 -1.01
C ASN A 26 10.28 4.27 0.27
N TYR A 27 10.08 3.71 1.45
CA TYR A 27 10.31 4.39 2.74
C TYR A 27 11.40 3.69 3.55
N ILE A 28 12.14 4.45 4.36
CA ILE A 28 13.13 3.92 5.30
C ILE A 28 12.46 3.53 6.61
N GLY A 29 12.95 2.47 7.25
CA GLY A 29 12.60 2.15 8.64
C GLY A 29 11.14 1.73 8.89
N ILE A 30 10.42 1.23 7.88
CA ILE A 30 9.10 0.63 8.05
C ILE A 30 9.25 -0.83 8.49
N ASN A 31 8.68 -1.21 9.64
CA ASN A 31 8.84 -2.54 10.24
C ASN A 31 7.50 -3.24 10.52
N SER A 32 6.45 -2.49 10.88
CA SER A 32 5.12 -3.03 11.19
C SER A 32 4.03 -2.16 10.59
N PHE A 33 2.85 -2.76 10.35
CA PHE A 33 1.65 -2.08 9.87
C PHE A 33 0.48 -2.41 10.80
N THR A 34 -0.25 -1.39 11.21
CA THR A 34 -1.55 -1.55 11.86
C THR A 34 -2.64 -0.96 10.98
N TYR A 35 -3.61 -1.78 10.60
CA TYR A 35 -4.76 -1.37 9.82
C TYR A 35 -5.93 -1.03 10.75
N THR A 36 -6.43 0.19 10.65
CA THR A 36 -7.48 0.69 11.55
C THR A 36 -8.86 0.60 10.92
N LYS A 37 -8.96 0.80 9.60
CA LYS A 37 -10.24 0.85 8.91
C LYS A 37 -10.12 0.48 7.44
N THR A 38 -11.15 -0.18 6.92
CA THR A 38 -11.34 -0.44 5.48
C THR A 38 -12.77 -0.07 5.12
N HIS A 39 -12.95 0.75 4.08
CA HIS A 39 -14.28 1.13 3.63
C HIS A 39 -14.30 1.43 2.12
N LYS A 40 -15.49 1.55 1.55
CA LYS A 40 -15.69 1.86 0.13
C LYS A 40 -16.39 3.21 -0.01
N LEU A 41 -15.86 4.08 -0.86
CA LEU A 41 -16.49 5.35 -1.20
C LEU A 41 -17.67 5.13 -2.16
N PRO A 42 -18.64 6.06 -2.24
CA PRO A 42 -19.74 6.00 -3.21
C PRO A 42 -19.25 5.90 -4.68
N THR A 43 -18.07 6.45 -4.97
CA THR A 43 -17.40 6.37 -6.28
C THR A 43 -16.91 4.98 -6.64
N GLY A 44 -16.85 4.06 -5.67
CA GLY A 44 -16.37 2.69 -5.86
C GLY A 44 -14.92 2.46 -5.42
N THR A 45 -14.17 3.52 -5.10
CA THR A 45 -12.80 3.43 -4.57
C THR A 45 -12.80 2.80 -3.18
N TYR A 46 -11.88 1.87 -2.95
CA TYR A 46 -11.66 1.29 -1.63
C TYR A 46 -10.59 2.08 -0.89
N VAL A 47 -10.84 2.41 0.36
CA VAL A 47 -9.94 3.18 1.23
C VAL A 47 -9.51 2.30 2.39
N ILE A 48 -8.20 2.21 2.59
CA ILE A 48 -7.56 1.44 3.67
C ILE A 48 -6.76 2.43 4.51
N GLU A 49 -7.12 2.58 5.78
CA GLU A 49 -6.46 3.46 6.73
C GLU A 49 -5.61 2.65 7.70
N GLY A 50 -4.49 3.21 8.12
CA GLY A 50 -3.59 2.59 9.07
C GLY A 50 -2.44 3.48 9.50
N TYR A 51 -1.51 2.88 10.24
CA TYR A 51 -0.26 3.50 10.64
C TYR A 51 0.86 2.47 10.70
N VAL A 52 2.10 2.92 10.71
CA VAL A 52 3.29 2.06 10.72
C VAL A 52 4.07 2.15 12.03
N ASN A 53 4.91 1.14 12.30
CA ASN A 53 5.81 1.10 13.46
C ASN A 53 5.11 1.31 14.82
N ASP A 54 3.87 0.85 14.91
CA ASP A 54 3.02 1.02 16.09
C ASP A 54 2.88 2.50 16.56
N ASN A 55 3.09 3.45 15.64
CA ASN A 55 3.05 4.87 15.91
C ASN A 55 1.91 5.53 15.10
N PRO A 56 0.79 5.92 15.74
CA PRO A 56 -0.32 6.58 15.07
C PRO A 56 0.03 7.90 14.36
N GLN A 57 1.15 8.54 14.72
CA GLN A 57 1.62 9.74 14.00
C GLN A 57 2.16 9.40 12.61
N LEU A 58 2.61 8.17 12.39
CA LEU A 58 3.05 7.67 11.08
C LEU A 58 1.86 7.05 10.34
N SER A 59 0.80 7.83 10.16
CA SER A 59 -0.46 7.37 9.58
C SER A 59 -0.49 7.51 8.05
N PHE A 60 -1.31 6.64 7.43
CA PHE A 60 -1.58 6.64 6.00
C PHE A 60 -3.05 6.31 5.68
N ASN A 61 -3.50 6.74 4.50
CA ASN A 61 -4.66 6.20 3.81
C ASN A 61 -4.23 5.77 2.41
N ALA A 62 -4.68 4.59 1.99
CA ALA A 62 -4.37 4.00 0.70
C ALA A 62 -5.66 3.80 -0.10
N ASN A 63 -5.68 4.37 -1.30
CA ASN A 63 -6.79 4.30 -2.23
C ASN A 63 -6.54 3.17 -3.23
N ALA A 64 -7.37 2.14 -3.18
CA ALA A 64 -7.33 1.01 -4.10
C ALA A 64 -8.51 1.07 -5.08
N ASP A 65 -8.19 1.04 -6.38
CA ASP A 65 -9.19 0.88 -7.42
C ASP A 65 -9.60 -0.61 -7.54
N PRO A 66 -10.89 -0.93 -7.73
CA PRO A 66 -11.35 -2.30 -7.98
C PRO A 66 -10.67 -2.98 -9.18
N ASN A 67 -10.29 -2.22 -10.21
CA ASN A 67 -9.75 -2.74 -11.45
C ASN A 67 -8.21 -2.72 -11.46
N THR A 68 -7.60 -1.64 -10.97
CA THR A 68 -6.13 -1.50 -11.02
C THR A 68 -5.42 -1.90 -9.73
N ASN A 69 -6.14 -2.11 -8.62
CA ASN A 69 -5.59 -2.28 -7.27
C ASN A 69 -4.87 -1.00 -6.78
N PHE A 70 -4.38 -1.02 -5.55
CA PHE A 70 -3.51 0.04 -5.02
C PHE A 70 -2.19 0.11 -5.80
N GLU A 71 -1.82 1.28 -6.31
CA GLU A 71 -0.57 1.53 -7.03
C GLU A 71 0.31 2.59 -6.34
N GLY A 72 -0.12 3.17 -5.22
CA GLY A 72 0.58 4.24 -4.49
C GLY A 72 -0.31 5.45 -4.21
N GLU A 73 -1.56 5.43 -4.65
CA GLU A 73 -2.52 6.52 -4.46
C GLU A 73 -3.01 6.58 -3.03
N GLY A 74 -3.05 7.77 -2.44
CA GLY A 74 -3.42 7.93 -1.04
C GLY A 74 -2.88 9.22 -0.46
N GLY A 75 -2.89 9.29 0.86
CA GLY A 75 -2.25 10.36 1.61
C GLY A 75 -1.59 9.82 2.85
N GLU A 76 -0.69 10.60 3.41
CA GLU A 76 0.06 10.24 4.61
C GLU A 76 0.29 11.47 5.49
N SER A 77 0.61 11.18 6.75
CA SER A 77 1.10 12.16 7.71
C SER A 77 2.40 12.83 7.27
N ALA A 78 2.63 14.05 7.78
CA ALA A 78 3.87 14.77 7.51
C ALA A 78 5.09 13.96 8.00
N GLU A 79 4.98 13.37 9.18
CA GLU A 79 6.02 12.56 9.81
C GLU A 79 6.36 11.31 8.99
N LEU A 80 5.36 10.64 8.39
CA LEU A 80 5.63 9.51 7.50
C LEU A 80 6.25 9.95 6.17
N SER A 81 5.88 11.12 5.65
CA SER A 81 6.45 11.65 4.40
C SER A 81 7.94 11.98 4.52
N GLU A 82 8.43 12.33 5.72
CA GLU A 82 9.86 12.52 5.99
C GLU A 82 10.66 11.22 5.91
N MET A 83 9.99 10.06 5.99
CA MET A 83 10.61 8.74 5.89
C MET A 83 10.72 8.23 4.46
N VAL A 84 10.33 9.00 3.44
CA VAL A 84 10.56 8.63 2.04
C VAL A 84 12.06 8.52 1.79
N LYS A 85 12.50 7.43 1.15
CA LYS A 85 13.92 7.26 0.78
C LYS A 85 14.38 8.43 -0.10
N PRO A 86 15.58 9.00 0.10
CA PRO A 86 16.03 10.19 -0.63
C PRO A 86 15.94 10.08 -2.16
N GLN A 87 16.21 8.90 -2.72
CA GLN A 87 16.10 8.65 -4.16
C GLN A 87 14.66 8.67 -4.72
N TYR A 88 13.66 8.62 -3.85
CA TYR A 88 12.23 8.64 -4.19
C TYR A 88 11.51 9.89 -3.66
N ALA A 89 12.24 10.84 -3.07
CA ALA A 89 11.67 12.06 -2.51
C ALA A 89 10.94 12.93 -3.57
N ALA A 90 11.39 12.88 -4.82
CA ALA A 90 10.71 13.55 -5.93
C ALA A 90 9.51 12.76 -6.45
N GLN A 91 9.60 11.42 -6.44
CA GLN A 91 8.56 10.53 -6.92
C GLN A 91 8.76 9.10 -6.39
N THR A 92 7.77 8.61 -5.63
CA THR A 92 7.69 7.21 -5.21
C THR A 92 7.41 6.29 -6.40
N LYS A 93 7.93 5.06 -6.34
CA LYS A 93 7.60 4.04 -7.34
C LYS A 93 6.25 3.41 -7.07
N SER A 94 5.48 3.25 -8.14
CA SER A 94 4.23 2.50 -8.10
C SER A 94 4.47 1.02 -7.82
N VAL A 95 3.47 0.33 -7.29
CA VAL A 95 3.57 -1.12 -7.00
C VAL A 95 3.92 -1.91 -8.27
N SER A 96 3.29 -1.60 -9.41
CA SER A 96 3.60 -2.21 -10.70
C SER A 96 5.03 -1.94 -11.16
N GLN A 97 5.57 -0.73 -10.91
CA GLN A 97 6.98 -0.44 -11.21
C GLN A 97 7.93 -1.28 -10.35
N ILE A 98 7.64 -1.38 -9.05
CA ILE A 98 8.41 -2.20 -8.10
C ILE A 98 8.42 -3.67 -8.53
N LEU A 99 7.27 -4.23 -8.89
CA LEU A 99 7.15 -5.63 -9.33
C LEU A 99 7.91 -5.87 -10.64
N LYS A 100 7.84 -4.94 -11.61
CA LYS A 100 8.61 -5.06 -12.86
C LYS A 100 10.11 -5.08 -12.62
N GLU A 101 10.60 -4.33 -11.64
CA GLU A 101 12.02 -4.32 -11.28
C GLU A 101 12.46 -5.61 -10.61
N LYS A 102 11.66 -6.12 -9.67
CA LYS A 102 11.92 -7.41 -9.01
C LYS A 102 11.98 -8.56 -10.02
N ASN A 103 11.04 -8.60 -10.96
CA ASN A 103 11.00 -9.65 -11.99
C ASN A 103 12.14 -9.55 -13.01
N LYS A 104 12.73 -8.36 -13.22
CA LYS A 104 13.93 -8.19 -14.06
C LYS A 104 15.21 -8.56 -13.35
N SER A 105 15.23 -8.50 -12.01
CA SER A 105 16.37 -8.87 -11.18
C SER A 105 16.45 -10.35 -10.84
N GLU A 106 15.38 -11.14 -11.07
CA GLU A 106 15.47 -12.60 -11.01
C GLU A 106 15.96 -13.13 -12.37
N PRO A 107 17.19 -13.67 -12.49
CA PRO A 107 17.54 -14.42 -13.68
C PRO A 107 16.64 -15.66 -13.71
N SER A 108 15.94 -15.84 -14.83
CA SER A 108 15.24 -17.08 -15.18
C SER A 108 16.12 -18.27 -14.82
N LYS A 109 15.68 -19.02 -13.80
CA LYS A 109 16.35 -20.22 -13.29
C LYS A 109 16.15 -21.40 -14.23
#